data_AF-A0A9E4DH29-F1
#
_entry.id   AF-A0A9E4DH29-F1
#
_cell.length_a   1.000
_cell.length_b   1.000
_cell.length_c   1.000
_cell.angle_alpha   90.00
_cell.angle_beta   90.00
_cell.angle_gamma   90.00
#
_symmetry.space_group_name_H-M   'P 1'
#
loop_
_entity.id
_entity.type
_entity.pdbx_description
1 polymer ?
#
loop_
_entity_poly.entity_id
_entity_poly.type
_entity_poly.pdbx_seq_one_letter_code
_entity_poly.pdbx_strand_id
1 'polypeptide(L)'
;MMLGHEIFDPELNRRVLVDHAFIVAGDEITKQARNWLGEKLDASKRSQVMFMDRGDILNLFITTNFPLPAGAPPEQPAEDDEIPF
;
A
#
# COMPACT_ATOMS: atom_id res chain seq x y z
N MET A 1 -4.97 16.11 12.47
CA MET A 1 -4.29 15.18 11.54
C MET A 1 -3.10 14.57 12.27
N MET A 2 -3.11 13.25 12.47
CA MET A 2 -2.19 12.50 13.36
C MET A 2 -0.76 12.31 12.82
N LEU A 3 -0.42 12.94 11.68
CA LEU A 3 0.85 12.76 10.96
C LEU A 3 1.93 13.80 11.33
N GLY A 4 1.56 14.89 12.02
CA GLY A 4 2.49 15.95 12.44
C GLY A 4 2.79 15.93 13.94
N HIS A 5 2.31 14.93 14.68
CA HIS A 5 2.53 14.84 16.12
C HIS A 5 3.71 13.92 16.43
N GLU A 6 4.64 14.44 17.21
CA GLU A 6 5.74 13.63 17.74
C GLU A 6 5.16 12.52 18.63
N ILE A 7 5.66 11.30 18.43
CA ILE A 7 5.35 10.14 19.26
C ILE A 7 6.41 10.09 20.36
N PHE A 8 6.00 9.78 21.59
CA PHE A 8 6.98 9.57 22.65
C PHE A 8 7.60 8.19 22.49
N ASP A 9 8.93 8.14 22.38
CA ASP A 9 9.69 6.90 22.37
C ASP A 9 10.25 6.64 23.80
N PRO A 10 9.75 5.61 24.49
CA PRO A 10 10.19 5.29 25.85
C PRO A 10 11.62 4.74 25.91
N GLU A 11 12.17 4.18 24.83
CA GLU A 11 13.54 3.65 24.78
C GLU A 11 14.58 4.77 24.69
N LEU A 12 14.28 5.81 23.90
CA LEU A 12 15.13 6.99 23.76
C LEU A 12 14.78 8.13 24.72
N ASN A 13 13.73 7.96 25.52
CA ASN A 13 13.17 8.95 26.46
C ASN A 13 13.00 10.35 25.83
N ARG A 14 12.58 10.39 24.58
CA ARG A 14 12.39 11.64 23.83
C ARG A 14 11.24 11.51 22.86
N ARG A 15 10.70 12.66 22.45
CA ARG A 15 9.71 12.72 21.39
C ARG A 15 10.40 12.56 20.04
N VAL A 16 9.95 11.59 19.26
CA VAL A 16 10.46 11.23 17.95
C VAL A 16 9.27 11.19 17.00
N LEU A 17 9.36 11.85 15.86
CA LEU A 17 8.39 11.67 14.78
C LEU A 17 8.55 10.26 14.16
N VAL A 18 7.72 9.94 13.18
CA VAL A 18 7.74 8.64 12.50
C VAL A 18 8.89 8.61 11.48
N ASP A 19 9.69 7.54 11.46
CA ASP A 19 10.87 7.43 10.57
C ASP A 19 10.54 6.89 9.16
N HIS A 20 9.43 6.15 9.00
CA HIS A 20 9.02 5.52 7.75
C HIS A 20 7.51 5.65 7.56
N ALA A 21 7.07 5.89 6.33
CA ALA A 21 5.65 5.97 6.02
C ALA A 21 5.32 5.11 4.79
N PHE A 22 4.26 4.30 4.92
CA PHE A 22 3.68 3.55 3.80
C PHE A 22 2.34 4.17 3.45
N ILE A 23 2.20 4.62 2.20
CA ILE A 23 0.98 5.22 1.68
C ILE A 23 0.40 4.23 0.68
N VAL A 24 -0.71 3.61 1.05
CA VAL A 24 -1.39 2.58 0.26
C VAL A 24 -2.72 3.12 -0.24
N ALA A 25 -2.97 3.00 -1.55
CA ALA A 25 -4.24 3.40 -2.15
C ALA A 25 -4.83 2.25 -2.98
N GLY A 26 -6.16 2.11 -2.95
CA GLY A 26 -6.88 1.12 -3.76
C GLY A 26 -6.99 1.50 -5.24
N ASP A 27 -6.57 2.71 -5.60
CA ASP A 27 -6.54 3.25 -6.96
C ASP A 27 -5.21 3.99 -7.22
N GLU A 28 -5.09 4.67 -8.34
CA GLU A 28 -3.88 5.39 -8.73
C GLU A 28 -3.52 6.53 -7.74
N ILE A 29 -2.26 6.53 -7.29
CA ILE A 29 -1.68 7.70 -6.60
C ILE A 29 -1.06 8.61 -7.66
N THR A 30 -1.79 9.68 -8.01
CA THR A 30 -1.34 10.63 -9.03
C THR A 30 0.00 11.27 -8.68
N LYS A 31 0.75 11.70 -9.70
CA LYS A 31 2.04 12.38 -9.52
C LYS A 31 1.94 13.64 -8.67
N GLN A 32 0.85 14.41 -8.84
CA GLN A 32 0.59 15.62 -8.07
C GLN A 32 0.36 15.29 -6.59
N ALA A 33 -0.43 14.26 -6.30
CA ALA A 33 -0.68 13.81 -4.94
C ALA A 33 0.61 13.30 -4.29
N ARG A 34 1.39 12.50 -5.01
CA ARG A 34 2.70 11.99 -4.56
C ARG A 34 3.65 13.12 -4.19
N ASN A 35 3.77 14.14 -5.05
CA ASN A 35 4.62 15.30 -4.80
C ASN A 35 4.13 16.13 -3.62
N TRP A 36 2.83 16.38 -3.52
CA TRP A 36 2.25 17.14 -2.40
C TRP A 36 2.44 16.43 -1.06
N LEU A 37 2.20 15.10 -1.01
CA LEU A 37 2.47 14.28 0.17
C LEU A 37 3.96 14.25 0.49
N GLY A 38 4.81 14.10 -0.53
CA GLY A 38 6.25 14.17 -0.41
C GLY A 38 6.71 15.47 0.26
N GLU A 39 6.30 16.63 -0.25
CA GLU A 39 6.67 17.94 0.33
C GLU A 39 6.17 18.13 1.76
N LYS A 40 4.95 17.66 2.07
CA LYS A 40 4.39 17.77 3.42
C LYS A 40 5.08 16.89 4.43
N LEU A 41 5.54 15.72 4.00
CA LEU A 41 6.28 14.77 4.83
C LEU A 41 7.76 15.16 4.93
N ASP A 42 8.37 15.64 3.85
CA ASP A 42 9.78 16.06 3.78
C ASP A 42 10.08 17.31 4.62
N ALA A 43 9.11 18.23 4.74
CA ALA A 43 9.21 19.38 5.64
C ALA A 43 9.50 19.00 7.11
N SER A 44 9.27 17.75 7.50
CA SER A 44 9.57 17.21 8.82
C SER A 44 10.99 16.60 8.98
N LYS A 45 11.85 16.71 7.94
CA LYS A 45 13.20 16.10 7.86
C LYS A 45 13.22 14.58 8.10
N ARG A 46 12.22 13.88 7.58
CA ARG A 46 12.03 12.42 7.65
C ARG A 46 11.29 12.00 6.39
N SER A 47 11.68 10.99 5.65
CA SER A 47 11.40 9.59 6.00
C SER A 47 11.50 8.84 4.67
N GLN A 48 11.88 7.57 4.69
CA GLN A 48 11.64 6.74 3.52
C GLN A 48 10.12 6.57 3.38
N VAL A 49 9.55 7.29 2.42
CA VAL A 49 8.13 7.19 2.07
C VAL A 49 7.98 6.22 0.91
N MET A 50 7.29 5.12 1.17
CA MET A 50 6.93 4.16 0.14
C MET A 50 5.47 4.39 -0.24
N PHE A 51 5.23 4.58 -1.54
CA PHE A 51 3.89 4.65 -2.11
C PHE A 51 3.60 3.31 -2.77
N MET A 52 2.40 2.79 -2.53
CA MET A 52 1.89 1.57 -3.11
C MET A 52 0.48 1.85 -3.66
N ASP A 53 0.34 1.83 -4.97
CA ASP A 53 -0.96 2.01 -5.62
C ASP A 53 -1.62 0.66 -5.94
N ARG A 54 -2.79 0.72 -6.61
CA ARG A 54 -3.51 -0.48 -7.05
C ARG A 54 -2.64 -1.46 -7.83
N GLY A 55 -1.79 -0.97 -8.72
CA GLY A 55 -0.93 -1.81 -9.55
C GLY A 55 0.08 -2.58 -8.70
N ASP A 56 0.71 -1.89 -7.76
CA ASP A 56 1.66 -2.49 -6.82
C ASP A 56 1.00 -3.54 -5.93
N ILE A 57 -0.22 -3.30 -5.44
CA ILE A 57 -0.99 -4.27 -4.63
C ILE A 57 -1.26 -5.55 -5.44
N LEU A 58 -1.68 -5.42 -6.70
CA LEU A 58 -1.96 -6.58 -7.56
C LEU A 58 -0.68 -7.36 -7.88
N ASN A 59 0.43 -6.66 -8.14
CA ASN A 59 1.73 -7.31 -8.38
C ASN A 59 2.22 -8.07 -7.15
N LEU A 60 1.98 -7.52 -5.95
CA LEU A 60 2.27 -8.20 -4.69
C LEU A 60 1.43 -9.47 -4.54
N PHE A 61 0.13 -9.40 -4.86
CA PHE A 61 -0.76 -10.56 -4.81
C PHE A 61 -0.30 -11.69 -5.76
N ILE A 62 0.07 -11.36 -7.00
CA ILE A 62 0.59 -12.33 -7.97
C ILE A 62 1.86 -13.01 -7.45
N THR A 63 2.79 -12.24 -6.89
CA THR A 63 4.08 -12.75 -6.41
C THR A 63 3.94 -13.59 -5.14
N THR A 64 3.04 -13.20 -4.24
CA THR A 64 2.83 -13.90 -2.96
C THR A 64 1.90 -15.10 -3.09
N ASN A 65 1.14 -15.20 -4.20
CA ASN A 65 0.15 -16.24 -4.46
C ASN A 65 -0.80 -16.46 -3.27
N PHE A 66 -1.29 -15.36 -2.69
CA PHE A 66 -2.13 -15.42 -1.51
C PHE A 66 -3.47 -16.10 -1.86
N PRO A 67 -3.94 -17.09 -1.09
CA PRO A 67 -5.18 -17.78 -1.41
C PRO A 67 -6.35 -16.81 -1.36
N LEU A 68 -7.25 -16.92 -2.34
CA LEU A 68 -8.49 -16.17 -2.33
C LEU A 68 -9.33 -16.57 -1.10
N PRO A 69 -10.03 -15.62 -0.46
CA PRO A 69 -10.96 -15.96 0.59
C PRO A 69 -12.05 -16.90 0.06
N ALA A 70 -12.54 -17.81 0.90
CA ALA A 70 -13.39 -18.93 0.48
C ALA A 70 -14.69 -18.54 -0.27
N GLY A 71 -15.15 -17.29 -0.14
CA GLY A 71 -16.33 -16.75 -0.84
C GLY A 71 -16.02 -15.90 -2.08
N ALA A 72 -14.76 -15.80 -2.50
CA ALA A 72 -14.34 -15.06 -3.69
C ALA A 72 -13.85 -15.90 -4.88
N PRO A 73 -13.99 -17.25 -4.96
CA PRO A 73 -13.64 -17.93 -6.20
C PRO A 73 -14.56 -17.40 -7.32
N PRO A 74 -14.01 -17.09 -8.51
CA PRO A 74 -14.84 -16.72 -9.66
C PRO A 74 -15.80 -17.87 -9.97
N GLU A 75 -17.01 -17.53 -10.44
CA GLU A 75 -17.86 -18.51 -11.10
C GLU A 75 -17.02 -19.14 -12.22
N GLN A 76 -16.74 -20.44 -12.08
CA GLN A 76 -16.07 -21.17 -13.14
C GLN A 76 -16.93 -20.99 -14.40
N PRO A 77 -16.39 -20.45 -15.51
CA PRO A 77 -17.10 -20.53 -16.76
C PRO A 77 -17.43 -22.00 -16.97
N ALA A 78 -18.69 -22.31 -17.29
CA ALA A 78 -19.09 -23.67 -17.63
C ALA A 78 -18.07 -24.18 -18.65
N GLU A 79 -17.38 -25.27 -18.31
CA GLU A 79 -16.55 -25.98 -19.28
C GLU A 79 -17.52 -26.43 -20.37
N ASP A 80 -17.58 -25.68 -21.48
CA ASP A 80 -18.19 -26.18 -22.70
C ASP A 80 -17.29 -27.34 -23.13
N ASP A 81 -17.73 -28.53 -22.72
CA ASP A 81 -17.19 -29.88 -22.88
C ASP A 81 -17.03 -30.28 -24.37
N GLU A 82 -16.38 -29.47 -25.19
CA GLU A 82 -16.00 -29.83 -26.55
C GLU A 82 -14.74 -29.08 -26.97
N ILE A 83 -13.58 -29.60 -26.53
CA ILE A 83 -12.33 -29.41 -27.26
C ILE A 83 -12.34 -30.48 -28.38
N PRO A 84 -12.67 -30.14 -29.63
CA PRO A 84 -12.72 -31.13 -30.70
C PRO A 84 -11.35 -31.11 -31.38
N PHE A 85 -10.43 -31.92 -30.84
CA PHE A 85 -9.15 -32.34 -31.43
C PHE A 85 -8.18 -31.23 -31.87
#